data_AF-A0A7C1YPR1-F1
#
_entry.id   AF-A0A7C1YPR1-F1
#
_cell.length_a   1.000
_cell.length_b   1.000
_cell.length_c   1.000
_cell.angle_alpha   90.00
_cell.angle_beta   90.00
_cell.angle_gamma   90.00
#
_symmetry.space_group_name_H-M   'P 1'
#
loop_
_entity.id
_entity.type
_entity.pdbx_description
1 polymer ?
#
loop_
_entity_poly.entity_id
_entity_poly.type
_entity_poly.pdbx_seq_one_letter_code
_entity_poly.pdbx_strand_id
1 'polypeptide(L)'
;MKKIIIMSVLVLLMSIPAWAFSGEVVGTVQGFTCVTTGKICPVDKEDPLVAATRVFVVKTSGTEYYFVPNLDRAVLARYLNKKVKVVGQINSRYRSINAEAFQVWRDGKWKTIWTKELEEETMKEFEVGT
;
A
#
# COMPACT_ATOMS: atom_id res chain seq x y z
N MET A 1 -44.85 -10.99 -17.94
CA MET A 1 -43.47 -11.18 -18.45
C MET A 1 -42.57 -9.97 -18.22
N LYS A 2 -42.96 -8.74 -18.62
CA LYS A 2 -42.16 -7.50 -18.42
C LYS A 2 -41.77 -7.21 -16.95
N LYS A 3 -42.65 -7.50 -15.98
CA LYS A 3 -42.39 -7.32 -14.54
C LYS A 3 -41.40 -8.34 -13.95
N ILE A 4 -41.34 -9.56 -14.50
CA ILE A 4 -40.41 -10.60 -14.06
C ILE A 4 -38.99 -10.26 -14.55
N ILE A 5 -38.87 -9.74 -15.78
CA ILE A 5 -37.59 -9.29 -16.34
C ILE A 5 -37.00 -8.12 -15.54
N ILE A 6 -37.83 -7.16 -15.11
CA ILE A 6 -37.38 -6.02 -14.29
C ILE A 6 -36.91 -6.48 -12.90
N MET A 7 -37.59 -7.45 -12.30
CA MET A 7 -37.23 -7.99 -10.99
C MET A 7 -35.92 -8.81 -11.04
N SER A 8 -35.68 -9.56 -12.12
CA SER A 8 -34.43 -10.30 -12.32
C SER A 8 -33.21 -9.41 -12.53
N VAL A 9 -33.37 -8.24 -13.19
CA VAL A 9 -32.27 -7.27 -13.37
C VAL A 9 -31.90 -6.58 -12.06
N LEU A 10 -32.88 -6.31 -11.19
CA LEU A 10 -32.64 -5.65 -9.90
C LEU A 10 -31.84 -6.53 -8.92
N VAL A 11 -32.10 -7.84 -8.93
CA VAL A 11 -31.37 -8.80 -8.08
C VAL A 11 -29.93 -9.00 -8.55
N LEU A 12 -29.67 -8.91 -9.86
CA LEU A 12 -28.33 -9.06 -10.43
C LEU A 12 -27.38 -7.87 -10.09
N LEU A 13 -27.94 -6.67 -9.89
CA LEU A 13 -27.15 -5.49 -9.48
C LEU A 13 -26.70 -5.55 -8.01
N MET A 14 -27.35 -6.34 -7.15
CA MET A 14 -26.97 -6.48 -5.73
C MET A 14 -25.82 -7.47 -5.50
N SER A 15 -25.40 -8.21 -6.53
CA SER A 15 -24.32 -9.20 -6.47
C SER A 15 -22.92 -8.64 -6.75
N ILE A 16 -22.73 -7.31 -6.84
CA ILE A 16 -21.39 -6.73 -7.02
C ILE A 16 -20.66 -6.79 -5.68
N PRO A 17 -19.56 -7.58 -5.54
CA PRO A 17 -18.80 -7.61 -4.31
C PRO A 17 -18.15 -6.24 -4.05
N ALA A 18 -18.61 -5.55 -3.01
CA ALA A 18 -18.17 -4.21 -2.61
C ALA A 18 -16.77 -4.17 -1.96
N TRP A 19 -15.88 -5.11 -2.29
CA TRP A 19 -14.68 -5.39 -1.50
C TRP A 19 -13.38 -5.18 -2.27
N ALA A 20 -13.31 -4.14 -3.10
CA ALA A 20 -12.05 -3.60 -3.58
C ALA A 20 -12.28 -2.17 -4.07
N PHE A 21 -12.31 -1.21 -3.15
CA PHE A 21 -12.24 0.19 -3.55
C PHE A 21 -10.77 0.50 -3.86
N SER A 22 -10.52 0.90 -5.10
CA SER A 22 -9.29 1.64 -5.42
C SER A 22 -9.32 2.92 -4.59
N GLY A 23 -8.27 3.15 -3.81
CA GLY A 23 -8.17 4.24 -2.86
C GLY A 23 -6.72 4.64 -2.63
N GLU A 24 -6.53 5.66 -1.79
CA GLU A 24 -5.21 6.13 -1.41
C GLU A 24 -5.01 6.15 0.11
N VAL A 25 -3.81 5.76 0.54
CA VAL A 25 -3.34 5.88 1.91
C VAL A 25 -2.19 6.88 1.93
N VAL A 26 -2.37 7.99 2.64
CA VAL A 26 -1.34 9.02 2.84
C VAL A 26 -0.83 8.96 4.27
N GLY A 27 0.49 8.86 4.44
CA GLY A 27 1.08 8.70 5.76
C GLY A 27 2.60 8.78 5.75
N THR A 28 3.22 8.17 6.76
CA THR A 28 4.67 8.05 6.88
C THR A 28 5.08 6.59 6.96
N VAL A 29 6.19 6.22 6.33
CA VAL A 29 6.71 4.85 6.48
C VAL A 29 7.33 4.72 7.86
N GLN A 30 6.90 3.71 8.62
CA GLN A 30 7.32 3.46 10.00
C GLN A 30 7.54 1.95 10.21
N GLY A 31 8.39 1.60 11.18
CA GLY A 31 8.52 0.20 11.60
C GLY A 31 7.29 -0.27 12.37
N PHE A 32 6.72 -1.41 12.00
CA PHE A 32 5.48 -1.93 12.60
C PHE A 32 5.56 -2.06 14.12
N THR A 33 6.65 -2.65 14.63
CA THR A 33 6.86 -2.83 16.08
C THR A 33 6.89 -1.52 16.84
N CYS A 34 7.49 -0.47 16.26
CA CYS A 34 7.54 0.83 16.92
C CYS A 34 6.14 1.46 17.00
N VAL A 35 5.36 1.38 15.92
CA VAL A 35 3.97 1.85 15.87
C VAL A 35 3.11 1.14 16.92
N THR A 36 3.20 -0.19 17.03
CA THR A 36 2.34 -0.97 17.95
C THR A 36 2.78 -0.91 19.40
N THR A 37 4.06 -0.63 19.67
CA THR A 37 4.57 -0.47 21.05
C THR A 37 4.59 0.98 21.53
N GLY A 38 4.19 1.94 20.69
CA GLY A 38 4.22 3.36 21.02
C GLY A 38 5.62 3.94 21.18
N LYS A 39 6.66 3.23 20.72
CA LYS A 39 8.06 3.67 20.78
C LYS A 39 8.39 4.54 19.58
N ILE A 40 9.37 5.42 19.77
CA ILE A 40 9.91 6.26 18.70
C ILE A 40 10.64 5.36 17.68
N CYS A 41 10.27 5.47 16.40
CA CYS A 41 10.97 4.77 15.32
C CYS A 41 12.39 5.33 15.14
N PRO A 42 13.35 4.51 14.66
CA PRO A 42 14.67 4.99 14.25
C PRO A 42 14.55 6.21 13.33
N VAL A 43 15.38 7.23 13.56
CA VAL A 43 15.27 8.53 12.86
C VAL A 43 15.85 8.45 11.45
N ASP A 44 16.82 7.58 11.24
CA ASP A 44 17.52 7.44 9.96
C ASP A 44 17.63 5.99 9.49
N LYS A 45 17.75 5.82 8.18
CA LYS A 45 17.88 4.54 7.47
C LYS A 45 19.20 3.81 7.80
N GLU A 46 20.20 4.53 8.29
CA GLU A 46 21.53 4.02 8.65
C GLU A 46 21.56 3.40 10.05
N ASP A 47 20.50 3.57 10.83
CA ASP A 47 20.37 2.94 12.14
C ASP A 47 20.31 1.40 11.98
N PRO A 48 21.19 0.63 12.65
CA PRO A 48 21.18 -0.84 12.61
C PRO A 48 19.82 -1.46 12.96
N LEU A 49 18.98 -0.78 13.75
CA LEU A 49 17.62 -1.22 14.07
C LEU A 49 16.72 -1.29 12.82
N VAL A 50 17.01 -0.51 11.77
CA VAL A 50 16.29 -0.58 10.48
C VAL A 50 16.59 -1.91 9.78
N ALA A 51 17.83 -2.40 9.86
CA ALA A 51 18.19 -3.73 9.34
C ALA A 51 17.49 -4.85 10.13
N ALA A 52 17.33 -4.68 11.45
CA ALA A 52 16.57 -5.61 12.28
C ALA A 52 15.04 -5.51 12.10
N THR A 53 14.54 -4.42 11.51
CA THR A 53 13.11 -4.20 11.30
C THR A 53 12.58 -5.09 10.17
N ARG A 54 11.76 -6.07 10.56
CA ARG A 54 11.18 -7.07 9.65
C ARG A 54 10.02 -6.53 8.82
N VAL A 55 9.21 -5.63 9.39
CA VAL A 55 7.96 -5.17 8.77
C VAL A 55 7.85 -3.65 8.89
N PHE A 56 7.61 -3.00 7.76
CA PHE A 56 7.28 -1.58 7.68
C PHE A 56 5.80 -1.41 7.29
N VAL A 57 5.22 -0.31 7.74
CA VAL A 57 3.82 0.07 7.48
C VAL A 57 3.74 1.54 7.11
N VAL A 58 2.63 1.95 6.50
CA VAL A 58 2.31 3.37 6.31
C VAL A 58 1.40 3.82 7.45
N LYS A 59 1.92 4.64 8.35
CA LYS A 59 1.20 5.23 9.47
C LYS A 59 0.48 6.51 9.02
N THR A 60 -0.84 6.57 9.16
CA THR A 60 -1.67 7.70 8.69
C THR A 60 -1.84 8.77 9.76
N SER A 61 -2.44 8.42 10.89
CA SER A 61 -2.65 9.31 12.05
C SER A 61 -2.69 8.50 13.35
N GLY A 62 -2.29 9.09 14.48
CA GLY A 62 -2.36 8.43 15.79
C GLY A 62 -1.66 7.07 15.83
N THR A 63 -2.44 6.00 15.98
CA THR A 63 -2.00 4.59 15.93
C THR A 63 -2.51 3.83 14.70
N GLU A 64 -3.14 4.52 13.75
CA GLU A 64 -3.62 3.92 12.50
C GLU A 64 -2.48 3.71 11.52
N TYR A 65 -2.49 2.54 10.87
CA TYR A 65 -1.49 2.13 9.91
C TYR A 65 -2.08 1.16 8.89
N TYR A 66 -1.41 1.06 7.74
CA TYR A 66 -1.70 0.10 6.70
C TYR A 66 -0.44 -0.70 6.31
N PHE A 67 -0.60 -2.02 6.19
CA PHE A 67 0.40 -2.89 5.55
C PHE A 67 0.37 -2.70 4.03
N VAL A 68 1.52 -2.87 3.39
CA VAL A 68 1.67 -2.81 1.92
C VAL A 68 2.31 -4.12 1.45
N PRO A 69 1.56 -5.24 1.41
CA PRO A 69 2.13 -6.58 1.37
C PRO A 69 2.79 -6.94 0.03
N ASN A 70 2.43 -6.25 -1.06
CA ASN A 70 2.99 -6.46 -2.39
C ASN A 70 4.09 -5.45 -2.76
N LEU A 71 4.58 -4.67 -1.80
CA LEU A 71 5.72 -3.78 -2.00
C LEU A 71 6.90 -4.28 -1.19
N ASP A 72 8.06 -4.41 -1.84
CA ASP A 72 9.25 -4.96 -1.18
C ASP A 72 9.65 -4.15 0.07
N ARG A 73 10.08 -4.89 1.09
CA ARG A 73 10.47 -4.33 2.39
C ARG A 73 11.61 -3.31 2.25
N ALA A 74 12.57 -3.55 1.36
CA ALA A 74 13.69 -2.64 1.15
C ALA A 74 13.26 -1.34 0.47
N VAL A 75 12.22 -1.37 -0.38
CA VAL A 75 11.62 -0.14 -0.92
C VAL A 75 11.08 0.70 0.23
N LEU A 76 10.24 0.12 1.10
CA LEU A 76 9.70 0.84 2.26
C LEU A 76 10.81 1.37 3.18
N ALA A 77 11.82 0.55 3.50
CA ALA A 77 12.94 0.95 4.36
C ALA A 77 13.69 2.19 3.86
N ARG A 78 13.90 2.33 2.54
CA ARG A 78 14.55 3.50 1.92
C ARG A 78 13.79 4.81 2.14
N TYR A 79 12.51 4.73 2.45
CA TYR A 79 11.63 5.87 2.69
C TYR A 79 11.15 5.97 4.14
N LEU A 80 11.88 5.35 5.08
CA LEU A 80 11.62 5.49 6.51
C LEU A 80 11.48 6.96 6.91
N ASN A 81 10.46 7.26 7.72
CA ASN A 81 10.08 8.59 8.18
C ASN A 81 9.72 9.61 7.07
N LYS A 82 9.66 9.19 5.80
CA LYS A 82 9.23 10.07 4.71
C LYS A 82 7.72 10.02 4.56
N LYS A 83 7.14 11.15 4.15
CA LYS A 83 5.73 11.28 3.80
C LYS A 83 5.49 10.61 2.44
N VAL A 84 4.57 9.66 2.42
CA VAL A 84 4.27 8.81 1.25
C VAL A 84 2.77 8.77 0.98
N LYS A 85 2.44 8.44 -0.27
CA LYS A 85 1.10 8.12 -0.74
C LYS A 85 1.15 6.77 -1.44
N VAL A 86 0.29 5.85 -1.02
CA VAL A 86 0.11 4.55 -1.65
C VAL A 86 -1.25 4.54 -2.31
N VAL A 87 -1.31 4.26 -3.61
CA VAL A 87 -2.56 4.13 -4.37
C VAL A 87 -2.75 2.66 -4.68
N GLY A 88 -3.98 2.16 -4.53
CA GLY A 88 -4.33 0.78 -4.88
C GLY A 88 -5.54 0.26 -4.11
N GLN A 89 -5.62 -1.06 -3.95
CA GLN A 89 -6.81 -1.72 -3.40
C GLN A 89 -6.71 -1.85 -1.89
N ILE A 90 -7.60 -1.16 -1.16
CA ILE A 90 -7.62 -1.19 0.31
C ILE A 90 -8.43 -2.40 0.79
N ASN A 91 -7.84 -3.15 1.72
CA ASN A 91 -8.51 -4.17 2.51
C ASN A 91 -8.62 -3.71 3.97
N SER A 92 -9.80 -3.21 4.34
CA SER A 92 -10.06 -2.68 5.69
C SER A 92 -10.01 -3.76 6.77
N ARG A 93 -10.41 -5.00 6.47
CA ARG A 93 -10.38 -6.14 7.41
C ARG A 93 -8.96 -6.43 7.90
N TYR A 94 -7.98 -6.35 7.01
CA TYR A 94 -6.58 -6.64 7.33
C TYR A 94 -5.71 -5.39 7.51
N ARG A 95 -6.31 -4.20 7.39
CA ARG A 95 -5.59 -2.91 7.37
C ARG A 95 -4.41 -2.97 6.41
N SER A 96 -4.68 -3.35 5.17
CA SER A 96 -3.67 -3.43 4.14
C SER A 96 -4.12 -2.70 2.88
N ILE A 97 -3.15 -2.29 2.07
CA ILE A 97 -3.35 -1.75 0.74
C ILE A 97 -2.43 -2.50 -0.22
N ASN A 98 -3.00 -3.18 -1.20
CA ASN A 98 -2.23 -3.71 -2.32
C ASN A 98 -1.89 -2.54 -3.24
N ALA A 99 -0.62 -2.16 -3.29
CA ALA A 99 -0.16 -1.00 -4.03
C ALA A 99 -0.19 -1.23 -5.55
N GLU A 100 -0.76 -0.27 -6.26
CA GLU A 100 -0.62 -0.07 -7.71
C GLU A 100 0.46 0.98 -7.98
N ALA A 101 0.57 1.99 -7.12
CA ALA A 101 1.62 3.00 -7.17
C ALA A 101 2.09 3.41 -5.75
N PHE A 102 3.39 3.67 -5.62
CA PHE A 102 4.02 4.18 -4.41
C PHE A 102 4.70 5.52 -4.71
N GLN A 103 4.25 6.57 -4.02
CA GLN A 103 4.69 7.95 -4.22
C GLN A 103 5.26 8.54 -2.95
N VAL A 104 6.22 9.44 -3.11
CA VAL A 104 6.93 10.10 -2.00
C VAL A 104 6.83 11.60 -2.18
N TRP A 105 6.53 12.31 -1.09
CA TRP A 105 6.52 13.77 -1.09
C TRP A 105 7.94 14.30 -1.13
N ARG A 106 8.33 14.97 -2.22
CA ARG A 106 9.64 15.60 -2.41
C ARG A 106 9.48 16.90 -3.18
N ASP A 107 10.17 17.96 -2.74
CA ASP A 107 10.21 19.24 -3.43
C ASP A 107 8.82 19.84 -3.69
N GLY A 108 7.91 19.71 -2.71
CA GLY A 108 6.54 20.22 -2.80
C GLY A 108 5.61 19.44 -3.73
N LYS A 109 6.02 18.26 -4.22
CA LYS A 109 5.19 17.42 -5.11
C LYS A 109 5.28 15.94 -4.78
N TRP A 110 4.26 15.19 -5.21
CA TRP A 110 4.30 13.74 -5.19
C TRP A 110 5.17 13.23 -6.35
N LYS A 111 6.16 12.40 -6.05
CA LYS A 111 6.99 11.71 -7.04
C LYS A 111 6.72 10.21 -6.97
N THR A 112 6.30 9.61 -8.07
CA THR A 112 6.18 8.15 -8.19
C THR A 112 7.55 7.52 -8.20
N ILE A 113 7.74 6.52 -7.33
CA ILE A 113 9.00 5.78 -7.19
C ILE A 113 8.85 4.35 -7.71
N TRP A 114 7.66 3.79 -7.58
CA TRP A 114 7.37 2.42 -7.96
C TRP A 114 5.92 2.34 -8.44
N THR A 115 5.68 1.51 -9.45
CA THR A 115 4.35 1.07 -9.88
C THR A 115 4.39 -0.44 -10.09
N LYS A 116 3.24 -1.08 -9.89
CA LYS A 116 3.09 -2.52 -10.14
C LYS A 116 3.39 -2.88 -11.59
N GLU A 117 2.93 -2.05 -12.51
CA GLU A 117 3.18 -2.19 -13.95
C GLU A 117 4.68 -2.18 -14.29
N LEU A 118 5.43 -1.22 -13.75
CA LEU A 118 6.88 -1.11 -13.99
C LEU A 118 7.63 -2.34 -13.45
N GLU A 119 7.23 -2.83 -12.27
CA GLU A 119 7.84 -4.05 -11.70
C GLU A 119 7.51 -5.29 -12.55
N GLU A 120 6.26 -5.44 -12.98
CA GLU A 120 5.85 -6.57 -13.85
C GLU A 120 6.57 -6.56 -15.20
N GLU A 121 6.76 -5.39 -15.82
CA GLU A 121 7.54 -5.25 -17.06
C GLU A 121 9.00 -5.63 -16.85
N THR A 122 9.61 -5.10 -15.79
CA THR A 122 11.01 -5.38 -15.43
C THR A 122 11.22 -6.88 -15.18
N MET A 123 10.30 -7.51 -14.44
CA MET A 123 10.35 -8.96 -14.16
C MET A 123 10.26 -9.79 -15.45
N LYS A 124 9.36 -9.44 -16.37
CA LYS A 124 9.24 -10.12 -17.68
C LYS A 124 10.52 -10.00 -18.50
N GLU A 125 11.19 -8.84 -18.48
CA GLU A 125 12.46 -8.66 -19.19
C GLU A 125 13.54 -9.61 -18.65
N PHE A 126 13.63 -9.77 -17.33
CA PHE A 126 14.57 -10.70 -16.71
C PHE A 126 14.26 -12.18 -17.02
N GLU A 127 12.99 -12.55 -17.14
CA GLU A 127 12.57 -13.92 -17.49
C GLU A 127 12.87 -14.28 -18.96
N VAL A 128 12.82 -13.29 -19.87
CA VAL A 128 13.11 -13.50 -21.30
C VAL A 128 14.62 -13.46 -21.59
N GLY A 129 15.41 -12.79 -20.75
CA GLY A 129 16.87 -12.70 -20.87
C GLY A 129 17.67 -13.89 -20.33
N THR A 130 17.00 -14.92 -19.81
CA THR A 130 17.58 -16.20 -19.33
C THR A 130 17.15 -17.37 -20.20
#